data_AF-A0A645IFX2-F1
#
_entry.id   AF-A0A645IFX2-F1
#
_cell.length_a   1.000
_cell.length_b   1.000
_cell.length_c   1.000
_cell.angle_alpha   90.00
_cell.angle_beta   90.00
_cell.angle_gamma   90.00
#
_symmetry.space_group_name_H-M   'P 1'
#
loop_
_entity.id
_entity.type
_entity.pdbx_description
1 polymer ?
#
loop_
_entity_poly.entity_id
_entity_poly.type
_entity_poly.pdbx_seq_one_letter_code
_entity_poly.pdbx_strand_id
1 'polypeptide(L)'
;MPAGYNIAQLRKEGFTVFSVARELHDLGVTKLTTMFGHTVIVYGLERTICDCLRSRNRMDVAIVTDAVKRYVLRKDKDLYTLMKMSETFGVSKMIRSYMELLL
;
A
#
# COMPACT_ATOMS: atom_id res chain seq x y z
N MET A 1 -5.09 9.97 0.71
CA MET A 1 -5.80 11.23 0.39
C MET A 1 -5.28 11.79 -0.92
N PRO A 2 -6.14 12.22 -1.84
CA PRO A 2 -5.69 12.90 -3.05
C PRO A 2 -4.98 14.20 -2.69
N ALA A 3 -3.98 14.59 -3.49
CA ALA A 3 -3.28 15.85 -3.31
C ALA A 3 -4.25 17.04 -3.31
N GLY A 4 -4.00 18.00 -2.41
CA GLY A 4 -4.83 19.20 -2.22
C GLY A 4 -5.95 19.07 -1.18
N TYR A 5 -6.11 17.92 -0.52
CA TYR A 5 -7.08 17.77 0.57
C TYR A 5 -6.58 18.39 1.89
N ASN A 6 -7.48 18.96 2.71
CA ASN A 6 -7.11 19.47 4.03
C ASN A 6 -6.82 18.33 5.01
N ILE A 7 -5.54 18.00 5.17
CA ILE A 7 -5.05 16.92 6.03
C ILE A 7 -4.71 17.38 7.45
N ALA A 8 -4.70 18.68 7.73
CA ALA A 8 -4.27 19.20 9.02
C ALA A 8 -5.23 18.76 10.14
N GLN A 9 -6.53 18.82 9.87
CA GLN A 9 -7.56 18.41 10.82
C GLN A 9 -7.49 16.90 11.14
N LEU A 10 -7.36 16.06 10.10
CA LEU A 10 -7.23 14.61 10.27
C LEU A 10 -6.01 14.23 11.12
N ARG A 11 -4.88 14.92 10.93
CA ARG A 11 -3.69 14.69 11.76
C ARG A 11 -3.91 15.11 13.22
N LYS A 12 -4.62 16.21 13.47
CA LYS A 12 -4.98 16.63 14.84
C LYS A 12 -5.88 15.62 15.55
N GLU A 13 -6.74 14.94 14.79
CA GLU A 13 -7.60 13.87 15.28
C GLU A 13 -6.85 12.53 15.47
N GLY A 14 -5.54 12.48 15.22
CA GLY A 14 -4.71 11.31 15.44
C GLY A 14 -4.62 10.35 14.26
N PHE A 15 -5.14 10.70 13.08
CA PHE A 15 -5.04 9.84 11.90
C PHE A 15 -3.67 9.90 11.25
N THR A 16 -3.14 8.73 10.88
CA THR A 16 -1.96 8.62 10.01
C THR A 16 -2.39 8.85 8.56
N VAL A 17 -2.00 10.00 8.00
CA VAL A 17 -2.41 10.39 6.65
C VAL A 17 -1.25 10.31 5.64
N PHE A 18 -1.51 9.61 4.54
CA PHE A 18 -0.67 9.57 3.35
C PHE A 18 -1.37 10.27 2.18
N SER A 19 -0.59 11.06 1.43
CA SER A 19 -1.05 11.80 0.26
C SER A 19 -0.53 11.13 -1.00
N VAL A 20 -1.35 11.13 -2.05
CA VAL A 20 -1.02 10.56 -3.36
C VAL A 20 -1.58 11.49 -4.45
N ALA A 21 -0.96 11.48 -5.63
CA ALA A 21 -1.47 12.21 -6.79
C ALA A 21 -2.91 11.77 -7.11
N ARG A 22 -3.74 12.69 -7.63
CA ARG A 22 -5.18 12.45 -7.80
C ARG A 22 -5.45 11.30 -8.75
N GLU A 23 -4.73 11.27 -9.86
CA GLU A 23 -4.76 10.25 -10.90
C GLU A 23 -4.36 8.85 -10.38
N LEU A 24 -3.62 8.79 -9.28
CA LEU A 24 -3.19 7.55 -8.64
C LEU A 24 -4.08 7.15 -7.47
N HIS A 25 -5.06 7.98 -7.07
CA HIS A 25 -5.85 7.74 -5.88
C HIS A 25 -6.75 6.51 -6.02
N ASP A 26 -7.41 6.34 -7.16
CA ASP A 26 -8.39 5.27 -7.33
C ASP A 26 -7.78 3.97 -7.86
N LEU A 27 -6.47 3.97 -8.13
CA LEU A 27 -5.77 2.82 -8.70
C LEU A 27 -5.59 1.69 -7.66
N GLY A 28 -6.11 0.50 -7.96
CA GLY A 28 -6.02 -0.68 -7.10
C GLY A 28 -6.88 -0.60 -5.86
N VAL A 29 -7.96 0.18 -5.93
CA VAL A 29 -9.00 0.21 -4.91
C VAL A 29 -9.89 -1.04 -5.03
N THR A 30 -10.31 -1.58 -3.89
CA THR A 30 -11.27 -2.69 -3.78
C THR A 30 -12.26 -2.40 -2.64
N LYS A 31 -13.22 -3.31 -2.44
CA LYS A 31 -14.22 -3.25 -1.38
C LYS A 31 -14.05 -4.43 -0.44
N LEU A 32 -14.03 -4.16 0.86
CA LEU A 32 -14.05 -5.20 1.89
C LEU A 32 -15.22 -4.95 2.85
N THR A 33 -15.76 -6.02 3.39
CA THR A 33 -16.77 -5.97 4.44
C THR A 33 -16.08 -5.98 5.80
N THR A 34 -16.40 -5.01 6.65
CA THR A 34 -15.89 -4.96 8.03
C THR A 34 -16.51 -6.06 8.89
N MET A 35 -15.94 -6.28 10.08
CA MET A 35 -16.50 -7.22 11.07
C MET A 35 -17.93 -6.87 11.50
N PHE A 36 -18.36 -5.62 11.28
CA PHE A 36 -19.72 -5.14 11.58
C PHE A 36 -20.67 -5.21 10.37
N GLY A 37 -20.24 -5.82 9.25
CA GLY A 37 -21.08 -6.02 8.06
C GLY A 37 -21.13 -4.83 7.10
N HIS A 38 -20.38 -3.75 7.34
CA HIS A 38 -20.34 -2.58 6.45
C HIS A 38 -19.31 -2.75 5.34
N THR A 39 -19.68 -2.47 4.10
CA THR A 39 -18.74 -2.41 2.98
C THR A 39 -17.97 -1.10 2.98
N VAL A 40 -16.64 -1.18 3.00
CA VAL A 40 -15.73 -0.03 2.96
C VAL A 40 -14.79 -0.13 1.77
N ILE A 41 -14.36 1.03 1.29
CA ILE A 41 -13.39 1.16 0.22
C ILE A 41 -11.99 1.06 0.81
N VAL A 42 -11.17 0.16 0.28
CA VAL A 42 -9.79 -0.07 0.73
C VAL A 42 -8.86 -0.23 -0.47
N TYR A 43 -7.54 -0.22 -0.24
CA TYR A 43 -6.59 -0.61 -1.27
C TYR A 43 -6.39 -2.13 -1.28
N GLY A 44 -6.21 -2.69 -2.47
CA GLY A 44 -5.86 -4.10 -2.66
C GLY A 44 -4.48 -4.44 -2.09
N LEU A 45 -4.14 -5.74 -2.06
CA LEU A 45 -2.91 -6.21 -1.43
C LEU A 45 -1.66 -5.67 -2.15
N GLU A 46 -1.63 -5.78 -3.47
CA GLU A 46 -0.52 -5.35 -4.33
C GLU A 46 -0.28 -3.84 -4.18
N ARG A 47 -1.38 -3.07 -4.14
CA ARG A 47 -1.35 -1.63 -3.91
C ARG A 47 -0.82 -1.29 -2.53
N THR A 48 -1.27 -2.03 -1.51
CA THR A 48 -0.85 -1.83 -0.12
C THR A 48 0.65 -2.04 0.05
N ILE A 49 1.20 -3.10 -0.56
CA ILE A 49 2.66 -3.35 -0.54
C ILE A 49 3.43 -2.23 -1.24
N CYS A 50 2.95 -1.74 -2.38
CA CYS A 50 3.57 -0.61 -3.06
C CYS A 50 3.56 0.67 -2.19
N ASP A 51 2.44 0.95 -1.52
CA ASP A 51 2.30 2.11 -0.64
C ASP A 51 3.18 2.02 0.62
N CYS A 52 3.32 0.82 1.20
CA CYS A 52 4.25 0.54 2.30
C CYS A 52 5.69 0.86 1.90
N LEU A 53 6.14 0.37 0.75
CA LEU A 53 7.50 0.61 0.26
C LEU A 53 7.73 2.07 -0.11
N ARG A 54 6.77 2.71 -0.80
CA ARG A 54 6.88 4.12 -1.18
C ARG A 54 6.98 5.02 0.05
N SER A 55 6.28 4.67 1.13
CA SER A 55 6.23 5.49 2.34
C SER A 55 7.11 4.95 3.47
N ARG A 56 8.05 4.04 3.17
CA ARG A 56 8.90 3.34 4.15
C ARG A 56 9.64 4.28 5.10
N ASN A 57 10.05 5.47 4.65
CA ASN A 57 10.76 6.46 5.47
C ASN A 57 9.88 7.08 6.56
N ARG A 58 8.56 6.87 6.48
CA ARG A 58 7.55 7.34 7.45
C ARG A 58 6.95 6.19 8.26
N MET A 59 7.46 4.97 8.11
CA MET A 59 6.98 3.77 8.79
C MET A 59 8.15 3.10 9.52
N ASP A 60 7.83 2.26 10.51
CA ASP A 60 8.82 1.37 11.11
C ASP A 60 9.30 0.34 10.07
N VAL A 61 10.61 0.21 9.92
CA VAL A 61 11.24 -0.72 8.97
C VAL A 61 10.84 -2.18 9.25
N ALA A 62 10.60 -2.54 10.51
CA ALA A 62 10.13 -3.87 10.88
C ALA A 62 8.73 -4.13 10.31
N ILE A 63 7.83 -3.14 10.38
CA ILE A 63 6.47 -3.23 9.82
C ILE A 63 6.51 -3.38 8.29
N VAL A 64 7.33 -2.58 7.61
CA VAL A 64 7.46 -2.66 6.14
C VAL A 64 8.02 -4.03 5.73
N THR A 65 9.05 -4.50 6.41
CA THR A 65 9.68 -5.79 6.11
C THR A 65 8.74 -6.97 6.37
N ASP A 66 8.02 -6.95 7.49
CA ASP A 66 7.01 -7.96 7.83
C ASP A 66 5.85 -7.97 6.83
N ALA A 67 5.35 -6.80 6.41
CA ALA A 67 4.30 -6.71 5.39
C ALA A 67 4.70 -7.36 4.07
N VAL A 68 5.91 -7.06 3.57
CA VAL A 68 6.43 -7.65 2.33
C VAL A 68 6.62 -9.16 2.49
N LYS A 69 7.24 -9.62 3.59
CA LYS A 69 7.41 -11.05 3.89
C LYS A 69 6.08 -11.80 3.89
N ARG A 70 5.09 -11.28 4.61
CA ARG A 70 3.75 -11.87 4.68
C ARG A 70 3.11 -11.96 3.31
N TYR A 71 3.23 -10.91 2.50
CA TYR A 71 2.69 -10.93 1.13
C TYR A 71 3.34 -12.02 0.26
N VAL A 72 4.68 -12.13 0.28
CA VAL A 72 5.39 -13.15 -0.52
C VAL A 72 4.97 -14.57 -0.16
N LEU A 73 4.69 -14.84 1.13
CA LEU A 73 4.26 -16.14 1.61
C LEU A 73 2.79 -16.47 1.27
N ARG A 74 2.00 -15.51 0.79
CA ARG A 74 0.60 -15.77 0.42
C ARG A 74 0.49 -16.70 -0.78
N LYS A 75 -0.56 -17.53 -0.78
CA LYS A 75 -0.90 -18.41 -1.91
C LYS A 75 -1.67 -17.68 -3.02
N ASP A 76 -2.43 -16.66 -2.65
CA ASP A 76 -3.30 -15.87 -3.54
C ASP A 76 -2.64 -14.56 -4.00
N LYS A 77 -1.32 -14.42 -3.84
CA LYS A 77 -0.58 -13.24 -4.31
C LYS A 77 -0.65 -13.14 -5.84
N ASP A 78 -0.86 -11.93 -6.35
CA ASP A 78 -0.76 -11.65 -7.79
C ASP A 78 0.56 -10.91 -8.09
N LEU A 79 1.55 -11.68 -8.54
CA LEU A 79 2.87 -11.13 -8.87
C LEU A 79 2.83 -10.23 -10.12
N TYR A 80 1.93 -10.49 -11.06
CA TYR A 80 1.79 -9.68 -12.27
C TYR A 80 1.26 -8.29 -11.90
N THR A 81 0.17 -8.24 -11.13
CA THR A 81 -0.41 -6.99 -10.65
C THR A 81 0.56 -6.24 -9.74
N LEU A 82 1.27 -6.94 -8.84
CA LEU A 82 2.29 -6.31 -8.00
C LEU A 82 3.36 -5.60 -8.82
N MET A 83 3.92 -6.27 -9.83
CA MET A 83 4.97 -5.69 -10.67
C MET A 83 4.45 -4.47 -11.43
N LYS A 84 3.27 -4.56 -12.06
CA LYS A 84 2.64 -3.44 -12.78
C LYS A 84 2.40 -2.23 -11.87
N MET A 85 1.89 -2.45 -10.66
CA MET A 85 1.69 -1.38 -9.69
C MET A 85 3.03 -0.81 -9.21
N SER A 86 4.02 -1.65 -8.97
CA SER A 86 5.33 -1.22 -8.48
C SER A 86 6.03 -0.26 -9.45
N GLU A 87 5.87 -0.46 -10.75
CA GLU A 87 6.37 0.45 -11.79
C GLU A 87 5.60 1.77 -11.74
N THR A 88 4.27 1.71 -11.68
CA THR A 88 3.39 2.89 -11.58
C THR A 88 3.72 3.75 -10.36
N PHE A 89 4.06 3.13 -9.22
CA PHE A 89 4.39 3.82 -7.97
C PHE A 89 5.89 4.09 -7.78
N GLY A 90 6.74 3.72 -8.74
CA GLY A 90 8.18 3.97 -8.68
C GLY A 90 8.94 3.16 -7.63
N VAL A 91 8.39 2.00 -7.21
CA VAL A 91 8.97 1.11 -6.18
C VAL A 91 9.45 -0.24 -6.73
N SER A 92 9.43 -0.42 -8.05
CA SER A 92 9.79 -1.68 -8.72
C SER A 92 11.18 -2.20 -8.36
N LYS A 93 12.20 -1.33 -8.25
CA LYS A 93 13.55 -1.72 -7.82
C LYS A 93 13.55 -2.34 -6.41
N MET A 94 12.80 -1.74 -5.48
CA MET A 94 12.71 -2.27 -4.11
C MET A 94 12.02 -3.62 -4.09
N ILE A 95 10.90 -3.74 -4.82
CA ILE A 95 10.16 -5.01 -4.91
C ILE A 95 11.08 -6.13 -5.41
N ARG A 96 11.86 -5.89 -6.47
CA ARG A 96 12.80 -6.89 -7.00
C ARG A 96 13.83 -7.31 -5.95
N SER A 97 14.46 -6.36 -5.26
CA SER A 97 15.42 -6.68 -4.20
C SER A 97 14.79 -7.46 -3.05
N TYR A 98 13.56 -7.15 -2.65
CA TYR A 98 12.86 -7.93 -1.61
C TYR A 98 12.50 -9.34 -2.08
N MET A 99 12.08 -9.49 -3.33
CA MET A 99 11.76 -10.81 -3.90
C MET A 99 13.00 -11.70 -4.01
N GLU A 100 14.15 -11.15 -4.42
CA GLU A 100 15.42 -11.86 -4.50
C GLU A 100 15.92 -12.36 -3.14
N LEU A 101 15.59 -11.67 -2.05
CA LEU A 101 15.99 -12.04 -0.69
C LEU A 101 15.05 -13.07 -0.03
N LEU A 102 13.83 -13.23 -0.55
CA LEU A 102 12.76 -14.01 0.08
C LEU A 102 12.39 -15.28 -0.70
N LEU A 103 12.90 -15.42 -1.93
CA LEU A 103 12.85 -16.63 -2.76
C LEU A 103 14.17 -17.39 -2.65
#